data_AF-A0A9D7TRK6-F1
#
_entry.id   AF-A0A9D7TRK6-F1
#
_cell.length_a   1.000
_cell.length_b   1.000
_cell.length_c   1.000
_cell.angle_alpha   90.00
_cell.angle_beta   90.00
_cell.angle_gamma   90.00
#
_symmetry.space_group_name_H-M   'P 1'
#
loop_
_entity.id
_entity.type
_entity.pdbx_description
1 polymer ?
#
loop_
_entity_poly.entity_id
_entity_poly.type
_entity_poly.pdbx_seq_one_letter_code
_entity_poly.pdbx_strand_id
1 'polypeptide(L)'
;MGLIKDITLDMYGSSVGNQLKQNIVSILGPNPGSVDYYTRIHLEEVNLHADPALRLNNFTKPDYVIEDQLVKLSPNIITVADNSFTVDIKMRNIGRAIGDSIRVTVKHRLPNDTVKVLYNRVIPSIKYIDSAFLTVPINPLTDKGLNKLIITLDDGNRIDELSENNNVLIKEFYIFEDELRPVTPYKYSIVNQQNITYYANTANPLGGVRQYVMEIDTTENFNSTFKKHITQMV
;
A
#
# COMPACT_ATOMS: atom_id res chain seq x y z
N MET A 1 -29.82 -21.31 -11.17
CA MET A 1 -28.76 -20.68 -10.36
C MET A 1 -27.53 -21.56 -10.54
N GLY A 2 -26.36 -21.00 -10.93
CA GLY A 2 -25.25 -21.80 -11.48
C GLY A 2 -24.27 -22.36 -10.45
N LEU A 3 -23.51 -23.39 -10.85
CA LEU A 3 -22.57 -24.15 -10.00
C LEU A 3 -21.59 -23.28 -9.23
N ILE A 4 -21.06 -22.23 -9.84
CA ILE A 4 -20.11 -21.31 -9.17
C ILE A 4 -20.76 -20.65 -7.95
N LYS A 5 -22.05 -20.29 -8.03
CA LYS A 5 -22.75 -19.66 -6.90
C LYS A 5 -22.96 -20.63 -5.76
N ASP A 6 -23.36 -21.87 -6.06
CA ASP A 6 -23.52 -22.93 -5.06
C ASP A 6 -22.19 -23.23 -4.36
N ILE A 7 -21.07 -23.29 -5.11
CA ILE A 7 -19.73 -23.52 -4.55
C ILE A 7 -19.26 -22.35 -3.67
N THR A 8 -19.49 -21.11 -4.11
CA THR A 8 -18.88 -19.92 -3.49
C THR A 8 -19.71 -19.25 -2.40
N LEU A 9 -21.04 -19.41 -2.43
CA LEU A 9 -21.96 -18.74 -1.51
C LEU A 9 -22.82 -19.73 -0.74
N ASP A 10 -23.68 -20.46 -1.45
CA ASP A 10 -24.79 -21.18 -0.80
C ASP A 10 -24.32 -22.45 -0.07
N MET A 11 -23.29 -23.11 -0.60
CA MET A 11 -22.69 -24.31 -0.03
C MET A 11 -21.18 -24.21 0.15
N TYR A 12 -20.70 -23.01 0.46
CA TYR A 12 -19.30 -22.75 0.77
C TYR A 12 -18.77 -23.71 1.85
N GLY A 13 -17.67 -24.40 1.56
CA GLY A 13 -17.05 -25.38 2.47
C GLY A 13 -17.75 -26.75 2.56
N SER A 14 -18.81 -26.97 1.77
CA SER A 14 -19.42 -28.30 1.62
C SER A 14 -18.58 -29.22 0.73
N SER A 15 -18.83 -30.52 0.82
CA SER A 15 -18.17 -31.50 -0.05
C SER A 15 -18.52 -31.31 -1.51
N VAL A 16 -17.58 -31.64 -2.41
CA VAL A 16 -17.75 -31.51 -3.86
C VAL A 16 -18.93 -32.36 -4.36
N GLY A 17 -19.10 -33.60 -3.84
CA GLY A 17 -20.25 -34.45 -4.17
C GLY A 17 -21.60 -33.79 -3.87
N ASN A 18 -21.74 -33.21 -2.66
CA ASN A 18 -22.95 -32.47 -2.30
C ASN A 18 -23.14 -31.21 -3.17
N GLN A 19 -22.06 -30.48 -3.47
CA GLN A 19 -22.08 -29.30 -4.37
C GLN A 19 -22.62 -29.62 -5.76
N LEU A 20 -22.15 -30.70 -6.38
CA LEU A 20 -22.68 -31.14 -7.67
C LEU A 20 -24.14 -31.60 -7.56
N LYS A 21 -24.47 -32.39 -6.54
CA LYS A 21 -25.85 -32.87 -6.32
C LYS A 21 -26.83 -31.70 -6.17
N GLN A 22 -26.49 -30.73 -5.33
CA GLN A 22 -27.35 -29.56 -5.11
C GLN A 22 -27.49 -28.72 -6.38
N ASN A 23 -26.41 -28.59 -7.17
CA ASN A 23 -26.49 -27.86 -8.43
C ASN A 23 -27.46 -28.52 -9.43
N ILE A 24 -27.40 -29.85 -9.56
CA ILE A 24 -28.34 -30.61 -10.41
C ILE A 24 -29.78 -30.43 -9.90
N VAL A 25 -29.99 -30.56 -8.58
CA VAL A 25 -31.31 -30.38 -7.96
C VAL A 25 -31.83 -28.93 -8.15
N SER A 26 -30.96 -27.93 -8.06
CA SER A 26 -31.36 -26.53 -8.23
C SER A 26 -31.72 -26.18 -9.67
N ILE A 27 -31.13 -26.87 -10.65
CA ILE A 27 -31.49 -26.75 -12.08
C ILE A 27 -32.78 -27.51 -12.41
N LEU A 28 -32.99 -28.71 -11.83
CA LEU A 28 -34.23 -29.48 -11.98
C LEU A 28 -35.45 -28.75 -11.40
N GLY A 29 -35.25 -28.02 -10.30
CA GLY A 29 -36.31 -27.30 -9.61
C GLY A 29 -37.39 -28.23 -9.01
N PRO A 30 -38.48 -27.67 -8.46
CA PRO A 30 -39.52 -28.45 -7.79
C PRO A 30 -40.45 -29.21 -8.75
N ASN A 31 -40.41 -28.91 -10.06
CA ASN A 31 -41.25 -29.58 -11.06
C ASN A 31 -40.39 -30.14 -12.22
N PRO A 32 -39.80 -31.34 -12.05
CA PRO A 32 -38.92 -31.97 -13.04
C PRO A 32 -39.60 -32.26 -14.39
N GLY A 33 -40.93 -32.28 -14.44
CA GLY A 33 -41.69 -32.52 -15.66
C GLY A 33 -41.86 -31.29 -16.57
N SER A 34 -41.49 -30.09 -16.10
CA SER A 34 -41.65 -28.83 -16.83
C SER A 34 -40.31 -28.19 -17.24
N VAL A 35 -39.22 -28.94 -17.14
CA VAL A 35 -37.88 -28.48 -17.51
C VAL A 35 -37.77 -28.45 -19.04
N ASP A 36 -37.24 -27.36 -19.60
CA ASP A 36 -37.09 -27.19 -21.04
C ASP A 36 -36.20 -28.29 -21.67
N TYR A 37 -36.47 -28.63 -22.94
CA TYR A 37 -35.79 -29.71 -23.66
C TYR A 37 -34.26 -29.59 -23.64
N TYR A 38 -33.72 -28.38 -23.83
CA TYR A 38 -32.28 -28.15 -23.83
C TYR A 38 -31.67 -28.33 -22.44
N THR A 39 -32.38 -27.90 -21.40
CA THR A 39 -31.93 -28.07 -20.01
C THR A 39 -31.94 -29.55 -19.62
N ARG A 40 -32.92 -30.33 -20.11
CA ARG A 40 -32.97 -31.78 -19.88
C ARG A 40 -31.79 -32.50 -20.50
N ILE A 41 -31.46 -32.22 -21.77
CA ILE A 41 -30.27 -32.79 -22.43
C ILE A 41 -29.01 -32.47 -21.62
N HIS A 42 -28.84 -31.20 -21.23
CA HIS A 42 -27.67 -30.80 -20.44
C HIS A 42 -27.56 -31.57 -19.12
N LEU A 43 -28.68 -31.78 -18.42
CA LEU A 43 -28.70 -32.55 -17.17
C LEU A 43 -28.41 -34.05 -17.38
N GLU A 44 -28.86 -34.64 -18.49
CA GLU A 44 -28.55 -36.03 -18.87
C GLU A 44 -27.05 -36.22 -19.16
N GLU A 45 -26.35 -35.17 -19.58
CA GLU A 45 -24.89 -35.17 -19.83
C GLU A 45 -24.05 -34.94 -18.56
N VAL A 46 -24.66 -34.53 -17.44
CA VAL A 46 -23.95 -34.31 -16.17
C VAL A 46 -23.82 -35.61 -15.38
N ASN A 47 -22.60 -36.10 -15.23
CA ASN A 47 -22.29 -37.28 -14.43
C ASN A 47 -22.00 -36.92 -12.95
N LEU A 48 -22.60 -37.66 -12.02
CA LEU A 48 -22.40 -37.49 -10.58
C LEU A 48 -21.23 -38.35 -10.06
N HIS A 49 -20.01 -38.05 -10.52
CA HIS A 49 -18.79 -38.80 -10.14
C HIS A 49 -17.96 -38.13 -9.03
N ALA A 50 -18.43 -37.05 -8.42
CA ALA A 50 -17.68 -36.40 -7.34
C ALA A 50 -17.81 -37.16 -6.02
N ASP A 51 -16.69 -37.24 -5.30
CA ASP A 51 -16.63 -37.83 -3.97
C ASP A 51 -17.34 -36.93 -2.94
N PRO A 52 -18.36 -37.43 -2.22
CA PRO A 52 -19.02 -36.72 -1.13
C PRO A 52 -18.14 -36.52 0.12
N ALA A 53 -17.00 -37.21 0.24
CA ALA A 53 -16.05 -37.03 1.32
C ALA A 53 -15.04 -35.90 1.05
N LEU A 54 -14.77 -35.59 -0.22
CA LEU A 54 -13.80 -34.56 -0.59
C LEU A 54 -14.38 -33.16 -0.39
N ARG A 55 -13.63 -32.32 0.33
CA ARG A 55 -13.91 -30.90 0.54
C ARG A 55 -12.76 -30.07 -0.02
N LEU A 56 -13.11 -28.97 -0.69
CA LEU A 56 -12.12 -27.98 -1.09
C LEU A 56 -11.60 -27.26 0.15
N ASN A 57 -10.33 -26.85 0.12
CA ASN A 57 -9.78 -26.03 1.19
C ASN A 57 -10.58 -24.73 1.30
N ASN A 58 -11.11 -24.46 2.49
CA ASN A 58 -11.96 -23.33 2.77
C ASN A 58 -11.68 -22.80 4.18
N PHE A 59 -11.95 -21.51 4.38
CA PHE A 59 -11.75 -20.85 5.66
C PHE A 59 -13.11 -20.53 6.30
N THR A 60 -13.25 -20.75 7.60
CA THR A 60 -14.52 -20.50 8.30
C THR A 60 -14.76 -19.00 8.53
N LYS A 61 -13.68 -18.24 8.73
CA LYS A 61 -13.65 -16.82 9.05
C LYS A 61 -12.82 -16.02 8.03
N PRO A 62 -13.08 -14.71 7.88
CA PRO A 62 -12.17 -13.79 7.18
C PRO A 62 -10.82 -13.70 7.90
N ASP A 63 -9.81 -13.21 7.17
CA ASP A 63 -8.47 -12.96 7.71
C ASP A 63 -7.83 -11.86 6.86
N TYR A 64 -7.95 -10.62 7.32
CA TYR A 64 -7.36 -9.45 6.70
C TYR A 64 -5.88 -9.39 7.02
N VAL A 65 -5.08 -9.01 6.04
CA VAL A 65 -3.63 -8.98 6.20
C VAL A 65 -3.01 -7.80 5.49
N ILE A 66 -2.08 -7.17 6.18
CA ILE A 66 -1.23 -6.11 5.67
C ILE A 66 0.23 -6.42 5.99
N GLU A 67 1.08 -6.36 4.96
CA GLU A 67 2.51 -6.69 5.07
C GLU A 67 3.34 -5.55 4.47
N ASP A 68 4.61 -5.47 4.88
CA ASP A 68 5.51 -4.39 4.47
C ASP A 68 5.64 -4.27 2.94
N GLN A 69 5.65 -5.41 2.24
CA GLN A 69 5.77 -5.49 0.78
C GLN A 69 4.53 -4.98 0.03
N LEU A 70 3.39 -4.94 0.70
CA LEU A 70 2.13 -4.45 0.15
C LEU A 70 2.00 -2.92 0.22
N VAL A 71 2.93 -2.26 0.92
CA VAL A 71 2.93 -0.81 1.11
C VAL A 71 4.15 -0.20 0.46
N LYS A 72 3.91 0.60 -0.58
CA LYS A 72 4.96 1.27 -1.36
C LYS A 72 4.90 2.77 -1.17
N LEU A 73 6.05 3.35 -0.91
CA LEU A 73 6.26 4.80 -0.86
C LEU A 73 6.92 5.23 -2.16
N SER A 74 6.43 6.32 -2.75
CA SER A 74 7.02 6.90 -3.96
C SER A 74 7.22 8.41 -3.76
N PRO A 75 8.43 8.94 -4.00
CA PRO A 75 9.66 8.23 -4.40
C PRO A 75 10.25 7.34 -3.29
N ASN A 76 11.16 6.41 -3.65
CA ASN A 76 11.84 5.53 -2.68
C ASN A 76 12.68 6.29 -1.65
N ILE A 77 13.23 7.44 -2.06
CA ILE A 77 13.94 8.38 -1.19
C ILE A 77 13.08 9.64 -1.12
N ILE A 78 12.55 9.94 0.06
CA ILE A 78 11.69 11.10 0.28
C ILE A 78 12.54 12.22 0.88
N THR A 79 12.47 13.42 0.29
CA THR A 79 13.22 14.59 0.77
C THR A 79 12.28 15.72 1.16
N VAL A 80 12.71 16.61 2.06
CA VAL A 80 11.95 17.83 2.40
C VAL A 80 11.83 18.81 1.23
N ALA A 81 12.63 18.66 0.18
CA ALA A 81 12.50 19.45 -1.05
C ALA A 81 11.34 18.99 -1.93
N ASP A 82 10.82 17.79 -1.70
CA ASP A 82 9.61 17.33 -2.36
C ASP A 82 8.39 17.92 -1.63
N ASN A 83 7.41 18.44 -2.37
CA ASN A 83 6.19 19.00 -1.75
C ASN A 83 5.30 17.91 -1.12
N SER A 84 5.37 16.68 -1.66
CA SER A 84 4.54 15.55 -1.24
C SER A 84 5.16 14.23 -1.69
N PHE A 85 4.83 13.15 -1.00
CA PHE A 85 5.07 11.78 -1.44
C PHE A 85 3.75 11.03 -1.57
N THR A 86 3.76 9.92 -2.32
CA THR A 86 2.58 9.06 -2.46
C THR A 86 2.78 7.73 -1.74
N VAL A 87 1.66 7.18 -1.27
CA VAL A 87 1.58 5.90 -0.58
C VAL A 87 0.56 5.03 -1.33
N ASP A 88 1.05 3.92 -1.87
CA ASP A 88 0.23 2.84 -2.44
C ASP A 88 0.14 1.72 -1.41
N ILE A 89 -1.07 1.47 -0.91
CA ILE A 89 -1.37 0.49 0.12
C ILE A 89 -2.22 -0.60 -0.51
N LYS A 90 -1.71 -1.82 -0.57
CA LYS A 90 -2.49 -3.01 -0.95
C LYS A 90 -2.90 -3.77 0.30
N MET A 91 -4.15 -4.16 0.37
CA MET A 91 -4.73 -4.84 1.52
C MET A 91 -5.35 -6.15 1.03
N ARG A 92 -5.18 -7.24 1.78
CA ARG A 92 -5.63 -8.57 1.34
C ARG A 92 -6.56 -9.21 2.36
N ASN A 93 -7.38 -10.12 1.87
CA ASN A 93 -8.09 -11.10 2.69
C ASN A 93 -7.61 -12.48 2.26
N ILE A 94 -7.01 -13.23 3.18
CA ILE A 94 -6.51 -14.60 2.97
C ILE A 94 -7.49 -15.65 3.52
N GLY A 95 -8.55 -15.22 4.18
CA GLY A 95 -9.61 -16.07 4.71
C GLY A 95 -10.88 -16.04 3.85
N ARG A 96 -12.02 -16.19 4.52
CA ARG A 96 -13.34 -16.17 3.89
C ARG A 96 -13.73 -14.76 3.44
N ALA A 97 -14.26 -14.63 2.23
CA ALA A 97 -14.90 -13.40 1.78
C ALA A 97 -16.29 -13.25 2.45
N ILE A 98 -16.55 -12.08 3.02
CA ILE A 98 -17.85 -11.71 3.59
C ILE A 98 -18.48 -10.56 2.81
N GLY A 99 -19.78 -10.32 3.04
CA GLY A 99 -20.54 -9.23 2.43
C GLY A 99 -20.76 -8.06 3.39
N ASP A 100 -19.78 -7.77 4.25
CA ASP A 100 -19.86 -6.73 5.27
C ASP A 100 -18.91 -5.57 4.93
N SER A 101 -18.48 -4.80 5.91
CA SER A 101 -17.60 -3.64 5.80
C SER A 101 -16.54 -3.64 6.91
N ILE A 102 -15.40 -2.99 6.67
CA ILE A 102 -14.35 -2.84 7.68
C ILE A 102 -13.90 -1.39 7.75
N ARG A 103 -13.43 -0.96 8.92
CA ARG A 103 -12.82 0.35 9.07
C ARG A 103 -11.32 0.24 8.77
N VAL A 104 -10.85 1.00 7.78
CA VAL A 104 -9.43 1.09 7.47
C VAL A 104 -8.92 2.45 7.94
N THR A 105 -7.82 2.43 8.71
CA THR A 105 -7.14 3.64 9.13
C THR A 105 -5.68 3.65 8.72
N VAL A 106 -5.21 4.84 8.33
CA VAL A 106 -3.82 5.12 8.01
C VAL A 106 -3.42 6.37 8.78
N LYS A 107 -2.42 6.22 9.65
CA LYS A 107 -1.92 7.28 10.52
C LYS A 107 -0.44 7.49 10.23
N HIS A 108 -0.02 8.75 10.25
CA HIS A 108 1.37 9.16 10.09
C HIS A 108 1.88 9.70 11.43
N ARG A 109 2.78 8.95 12.06
CA ARG A 109 3.50 9.37 13.25
C ARG A 109 4.78 10.07 12.83
N LEU A 110 4.87 11.33 13.22
CA LEU A 110 6.01 12.20 12.97
C LEU A 110 7.19 11.88 13.89
N PRO A 111 8.39 12.39 13.58
CA PRO A 111 9.59 12.23 14.43
C PRO A 111 9.42 12.77 15.85
N ASN A 112 8.51 13.75 16.03
CA ASN A 112 8.16 14.33 17.33
C ASN A 112 7.02 13.56 18.05
N ASP A 113 6.71 12.34 17.61
CA ASP A 113 5.64 11.48 18.09
C ASP A 113 4.20 11.99 17.90
N THR A 114 4.01 13.14 17.23
CA THR A 114 2.67 13.61 16.86
C THR A 114 2.07 12.69 15.80
N VAL A 115 0.82 12.28 15.99
CA VAL A 115 0.10 11.39 15.07
C VAL A 115 -0.92 12.17 14.26
N LYS A 116 -0.78 12.16 12.93
CA LYS A 116 -1.75 12.70 11.97
C LYS A 116 -2.57 11.56 11.37
N VAL A 117 -3.88 11.73 11.25
CA VAL A 117 -4.74 10.77 10.56
C VAL A 117 -4.77 11.14 9.07
N LEU A 118 -4.25 10.27 8.22
CA LEU A 118 -4.24 10.45 6.76
C LEU A 118 -5.49 9.87 6.10
N TYR A 119 -5.97 8.75 6.63
CA TYR A 119 -7.14 8.05 6.13
C TYR A 119 -7.89 7.39 7.29
N ASN A 120 -9.21 7.51 7.31
CA ASN A 120 -10.09 6.81 8.25
C ASN A 120 -11.46 6.69 7.61
N ARG A 121 -11.75 5.53 7.00
CA ARG A 121 -13.03 5.29 6.33
C ARG A 121 -13.49 3.86 6.56
N VAL A 122 -14.81 3.69 6.55
CA VAL A 122 -15.45 2.38 6.46
C VAL A 122 -15.62 2.05 4.99
N ILE A 123 -15.06 0.92 4.56
CA ILE A 123 -15.12 0.42 3.18
C ILE A 123 -15.79 -0.96 3.16
N PRO A 124 -16.36 -1.39 2.01
CA PRO A 124 -16.78 -2.78 1.86
C PRO A 124 -15.65 -3.74 2.20
N SER A 125 -15.96 -4.89 2.80
CA SER A 125 -14.96 -5.86 3.22
C SER A 125 -14.14 -6.35 2.03
N ILE A 126 -12.83 -6.45 2.21
CA ILE A 126 -11.90 -6.92 1.18
C ILE A 126 -12.20 -8.39 0.89
N LYS A 127 -12.50 -8.72 -0.36
CA LYS A 127 -12.79 -10.11 -0.76
C LYS A 127 -11.52 -10.92 -1.02
N TYR A 128 -10.56 -10.33 -1.73
CA TYR A 128 -9.26 -10.95 -2.02
C TYR A 128 -8.13 -9.91 -1.92
N ILE A 129 -8.23 -8.85 -2.71
CA ILE A 129 -7.29 -7.72 -2.67
C ILE A 129 -8.03 -6.42 -2.98
N ASP A 130 -7.63 -5.36 -2.29
CA ASP A 130 -8.05 -3.98 -2.57
C ASP A 130 -6.85 -3.03 -2.36
N SER A 131 -7.00 -1.77 -2.79
CA SER A 131 -5.93 -0.77 -2.73
C SER A 131 -6.43 0.59 -2.30
N ALA A 132 -5.61 1.30 -1.51
CA ALA A 132 -5.79 2.70 -1.19
C ALA A 132 -4.58 3.50 -1.64
N PHE A 133 -4.83 4.63 -2.31
CA PHE A 133 -3.80 5.56 -2.77
C PHE A 133 -3.93 6.87 -2.02
N LEU A 134 -2.83 7.34 -1.42
CA LEU A 134 -2.78 8.59 -0.66
C LEU A 134 -1.63 9.45 -1.16
N THR A 135 -1.87 10.76 -1.28
CA THR A 135 -0.83 11.76 -1.47
C THR A 135 -0.66 12.52 -0.17
N VAL A 136 0.53 12.46 0.42
CA VAL A 136 0.84 13.04 1.73
C VAL A 136 1.73 14.26 1.53
N PRO A 137 1.29 15.47 1.91
CA PRO A 137 2.13 16.66 1.84
C PRO A 137 3.25 16.58 2.88
N ILE A 138 4.43 17.08 2.52
CA ILE A 138 5.60 17.12 3.40
C ILE A 138 5.69 18.51 4.02
N ASN A 139 5.81 18.57 5.35
CA ASN A 139 6.18 19.80 6.05
C ASN A 139 7.69 19.78 6.41
N PRO A 140 8.52 20.62 5.78
CA PRO A 140 9.97 20.64 6.00
C PRO A 140 10.39 20.87 7.46
N LEU A 141 9.56 21.53 8.26
CA LEU A 141 9.87 21.88 9.65
C LEU A 141 9.63 20.73 10.62
N THR A 142 8.60 19.90 10.37
CA THR A 142 8.14 18.89 11.33
C THR A 142 8.42 17.46 10.90
N ASP A 143 8.52 17.21 9.59
CA ASP A 143 8.50 15.86 9.05
C ASP A 143 9.92 15.31 8.81
N LYS A 144 10.98 16.11 9.02
CA LYS A 144 12.38 15.70 8.86
C LYS A 144 12.78 14.60 9.85
N GLY A 145 13.31 13.49 9.35
CA GLY A 145 13.84 12.38 10.14
C GLY A 145 13.01 11.10 10.05
N LEU A 146 12.99 10.32 11.14
CA LEU A 146 12.29 9.03 11.19
C LEU A 146 10.78 9.23 11.33
N ASN A 147 10.04 8.77 10.34
CA ASN A 147 8.58 8.78 10.31
C ASN A 147 8.05 7.34 10.34
N LYS A 148 6.84 7.17 10.86
CA LYS A 148 6.15 5.87 10.85
C LYS A 148 4.76 6.00 10.24
N LEU A 149 4.46 5.09 9.32
CA LEU A 149 3.12 4.89 8.79
C LEU A 149 2.48 3.71 9.52
N ILE A 150 1.34 3.96 10.17
CA ILE A 150 0.59 2.96 10.93
C ILE A 150 -0.69 2.68 10.16
N ILE A 151 -0.82 1.47 9.63
CA ILE A 151 -1.98 1.02 8.87
C ILE A 151 -2.69 -0.04 9.69
N THR A 152 -4.00 0.13 9.86
CA THR A 152 -4.85 -0.80 10.59
C THR A 152 -6.06 -1.16 9.73
N LEU A 153 -6.22 -2.46 9.49
CA LEU A 153 -7.40 -3.07 8.91
C LEU A 153 -8.36 -3.46 10.04
N ASP A 154 -9.66 -3.36 9.79
CA ASP A 154 -10.73 -3.53 10.77
C ASP A 154 -10.48 -2.82 12.13
N ASP A 155 -10.17 -1.53 12.09
CA ASP A 155 -9.92 -0.73 13.29
C ASP A 155 -11.14 -0.75 14.23
N GLY A 156 -10.97 -1.44 15.36
CA GLY A 156 -12.03 -1.73 16.34
C GLY A 156 -12.38 -3.22 16.49
N ASN A 157 -11.75 -4.12 15.70
CA ASN A 157 -11.93 -5.58 15.73
C ASN A 157 -13.41 -5.97 15.78
N ARG A 158 -14.17 -5.45 14.82
CA ARG A 158 -15.62 -5.67 14.74
C ARG A 158 -15.93 -7.01 14.09
N ILE A 159 -15.09 -7.42 13.15
CA ILE A 159 -15.17 -8.70 12.46
C ILE A 159 -14.31 -9.70 13.24
N ASP A 160 -14.84 -10.90 13.48
CA ASP A 160 -14.10 -11.98 14.12
C ASP A 160 -13.30 -12.75 13.06
N GLU A 161 -11.97 -12.66 13.16
CA GLU A 161 -11.04 -13.16 12.15
C GLU A 161 -10.34 -14.46 12.57
N LEU A 162 -9.61 -15.09 11.64
CA LEU A 162 -8.72 -16.21 11.99
C LEU A 162 -7.55 -15.75 12.86
N SER A 163 -7.06 -14.54 12.61
CA SER A 163 -5.99 -13.90 13.35
C SER A 163 -6.24 -12.40 13.39
N GLU A 164 -6.12 -11.81 14.58
CA GLU A 164 -6.22 -10.35 14.78
C GLU A 164 -4.84 -9.68 14.75
N ASN A 165 -3.77 -10.47 14.71
CA ASN A 165 -2.39 -10.00 14.91
C ASN A 165 -1.72 -9.49 13.63
N ASN A 166 -2.34 -9.71 12.47
CA ASN A 166 -1.84 -9.40 11.13
C ASN A 166 -2.63 -8.26 10.44
N ASN A 167 -3.52 -7.61 11.21
CA ASN A 167 -4.32 -6.47 10.79
C ASN A 167 -3.59 -5.13 10.91
N VAL A 168 -2.40 -5.10 11.53
CA VAL A 168 -1.66 -3.88 11.82
C VAL A 168 -0.25 -3.96 11.24
N LEU A 169 0.12 -2.93 10.49
CA LEU A 169 1.49 -2.72 10.00
C LEU A 169 2.01 -1.36 10.47
N ILE A 170 3.23 -1.35 11.00
CA ILE A 170 4.00 -0.14 11.27
C ILE A 170 5.19 -0.12 10.31
N LYS A 171 5.14 0.74 9.30
CA LYS A 171 6.21 0.92 8.32
C LYS A 171 7.02 2.16 8.66
N GLU A 172 8.32 1.98 8.87
CA GLU A 172 9.24 3.06 9.16
C GLU A 172 9.86 3.59 7.87
N PHE A 173 10.02 4.92 7.75
CA PHE A 173 10.67 5.56 6.61
C PHE A 173 11.34 6.86 7.04
N TYR A 174 12.36 7.28 6.31
CA TYR A 174 13.07 8.53 6.56
C TYR A 174 12.69 9.60 5.54
N ILE A 175 12.46 10.80 6.03
CA ILE A 175 12.41 12.01 5.21
C ILE A 175 13.74 12.74 5.41
N PHE A 176 14.53 12.79 4.34
CA PHE A 176 15.85 13.41 4.37
C PHE A 176 15.74 14.93 4.22
N GLU A 177 16.61 15.63 4.92
CA GLU A 177 16.89 17.02 4.58
C GLU A 177 17.55 17.04 3.19
N ASP A 178 17.09 17.93 2.30
CA ASP A 178 17.79 18.19 1.04
C ASP A 178 19.04 19.01 1.39
N GLU A 179 20.04 18.31 1.92
CA GLU A 179 21.29 18.91 2.35
C GLU A 179 22.27 18.81 1.19
N LEU A 180 22.56 19.96 0.58
CA LEU A 180 23.70 20.09 -0.32
C LEU A 180 24.96 20.22 0.54
N ARG A 181 25.81 19.20 0.56
CA ARG A 181 27.07 19.23 1.30
C ARG A 181 28.20 19.70 0.40
N PRO A 182 28.79 20.88 0.64
CA PRO A 182 29.95 21.32 -0.14
C PRO A 182 31.12 20.37 0.10
N VAL A 183 31.69 19.87 -0.98
CA VAL A 183 32.86 18.98 -0.99
C VAL A 183 34.12 19.80 -1.24
N THR A 184 34.07 20.70 -2.22
CA THR A 184 35.22 21.52 -2.62
C THR A 184 34.80 22.96 -2.86
N PRO A 185 35.54 23.95 -2.33
CA PRO A 185 36.67 23.82 -1.41
C PRO A 185 36.27 23.30 -0.02
N TYR A 186 37.18 22.60 0.67
CA TYR A 186 36.92 22.13 2.02
C TYR A 186 36.68 23.30 2.97
N LYS A 187 35.86 23.08 4.01
CA LYS A 187 35.62 24.05 5.06
C LYS A 187 36.96 24.52 5.66
N TYR A 188 37.15 25.84 5.72
CA TYR A 188 38.39 26.49 6.19
C TYR A 188 39.65 26.27 5.33
N SER A 189 39.50 25.77 4.10
CA SER A 189 40.65 25.71 3.18
C SER A 189 41.01 27.09 2.65
N ILE A 190 42.32 27.33 2.52
CA ILE A 190 42.88 28.50 1.82
C ILE A 190 43.21 28.06 0.40
N VAL A 191 42.54 28.63 -0.60
CA VAL A 191 42.80 28.32 -2.01
C VAL A 191 43.44 29.54 -2.68
N ASN A 192 44.66 29.36 -3.17
CA ASN A 192 45.48 30.42 -3.78
C ASN A 192 45.41 30.46 -5.32
N GLN A 193 44.46 29.74 -5.91
CA GLN A 193 44.27 29.64 -7.36
C GLN A 193 42.95 30.33 -7.77
N GLN A 194 42.96 30.97 -8.94
CA GLN A 194 41.74 31.50 -9.55
C GLN A 194 41.06 30.41 -10.41
N ASN A 195 39.75 30.53 -10.64
CA ASN A 195 38.93 29.59 -11.42
C ASN A 195 38.83 28.17 -10.84
N ILE A 196 38.56 28.06 -9.54
CA ILE A 196 38.36 26.77 -8.88
C ILE A 196 36.99 26.18 -9.20
N THR A 197 36.92 24.85 -9.27
CA THR A 197 35.65 24.14 -9.45
C THR A 197 35.00 23.87 -8.10
N TYR A 198 33.70 24.12 -8.04
CA TYR A 198 32.91 23.86 -6.85
C TYR A 198 32.21 22.52 -7.02
N TYR A 199 32.21 21.74 -5.96
CA TYR A 199 31.52 20.47 -5.91
C TYR A 199 30.70 20.43 -4.65
N ALA A 200 29.46 19.98 -4.78
CA ALA A 200 28.59 19.68 -3.67
C ALA A 200 27.91 18.35 -3.92
N ASN A 201 27.66 17.61 -2.85
CA ASN A 201 26.96 16.34 -2.91
C ASN A 201 25.54 16.55 -2.39
N THR A 202 24.55 15.97 -3.08
CA THR A 202 23.17 15.93 -2.60
C THR A 202 22.93 14.65 -1.80
N ALA A 203 22.03 14.72 -0.83
CA ALA A 203 21.54 13.53 -0.12
C ALA A 203 20.77 12.55 -1.04
N ASN A 204 20.33 12.99 -2.23
CA ASN A 204 19.59 12.17 -3.20
C ASN A 204 20.35 12.00 -4.53
N PRO A 205 21.31 11.05 -4.63
CA PRO A 205 22.11 10.83 -5.85
C PRO A 205 21.32 10.25 -7.04
N LEU A 206 20.06 9.85 -6.81
CA LEU A 206 19.15 9.33 -7.84
C LEU A 206 18.12 10.39 -8.27
N GLY A 207 18.20 11.60 -7.72
CA GLY A 207 17.36 12.72 -8.12
C GLY A 207 17.65 13.15 -9.56
N GLY A 208 16.65 13.76 -10.20
CA GLY A 208 16.89 14.46 -11.47
C GLY A 208 17.88 15.62 -11.26
N VAL A 209 18.59 15.99 -12.32
CA VAL A 209 19.54 17.11 -12.30
C VAL A 209 18.81 18.41 -11.92
N ARG A 210 19.25 19.07 -10.84
CA ARG A 210 18.69 20.33 -10.34
C ARG A 210 19.73 21.44 -10.43
N GLN A 211 19.26 22.66 -10.68
CA GLN A 211 20.12 23.84 -10.72
C GLN A 211 20.27 24.43 -9.32
N TYR A 212 21.50 24.53 -8.82
CA TYR A 212 21.82 25.15 -7.54
C TYR A 212 22.65 26.41 -7.75
N VAL A 213 22.43 27.42 -6.91
CA VAL A 213 23.24 28.63 -6.84
C VAL A 213 24.12 28.53 -5.60
N MET A 214 25.42 28.39 -5.81
CA MET A 214 26.42 28.46 -4.75
C MET A 214 26.89 29.90 -4.61
N GLU A 215 26.73 30.45 -3.41
CA GLU A 215 27.22 31.79 -3.06
C GLU A 215 28.50 31.68 -2.25
N ILE A 216 29.43 32.59 -2.51
CA ILE A 216 30.71 32.68 -1.81
C ILE A 216 30.91 34.12 -1.45
N ASP A 217 31.23 34.37 -0.18
CA ASP A 217 31.49 35.70 0.29
C ASP A 217 32.57 35.70 1.38
N THR A 218 33.16 36.87 1.63
CA THR A 218 34.09 37.12 2.74
C THR A 218 33.36 37.42 4.05
N THR A 219 32.04 37.60 4.00
CA THR A 219 31.18 37.86 5.16
C THR A 219 30.10 36.80 5.29
N GLU A 220 29.70 36.47 6.52
CA GLU A 220 28.65 35.48 6.80
C GLU A 220 27.27 35.90 6.27
N ASN A 221 27.07 37.20 6.07
CA ASN A 221 25.81 37.78 5.61
C ASN A 221 25.68 37.83 4.08
N PHE A 222 26.66 37.31 3.32
CA PHE A 222 26.65 37.29 1.86
C PHE A 222 26.32 38.67 1.24
N ASN A 223 26.92 39.73 1.78
CA ASN A 223 26.65 41.11 1.40
C ASN A 223 27.91 41.95 1.14
N SER A 224 29.09 41.33 1.07
CA SER A 224 30.32 42.06 0.75
C SER A 224 30.42 42.38 -0.74
N THR A 225 31.27 43.36 -1.07
CA THR A 225 31.60 43.71 -2.47
C THR A 225 32.34 42.59 -3.22
N PHE A 226 32.79 41.56 -2.52
CA PHE A 226 33.49 40.40 -3.07
C PHE A 226 32.58 39.18 -3.25
N LYS A 227 31.27 39.32 -3.02
CA LYS A 227 30.29 38.24 -3.23
C LYS A 227 30.37 37.71 -4.66
N LYS A 228 30.46 36.39 -4.79
CA LYS A 228 30.35 35.67 -6.05
C LYS A 228 29.21 34.66 -5.98
N HIS A 229 28.53 34.44 -7.10
CA HIS A 229 27.55 33.37 -7.24
C HIS A 229 27.95 32.50 -8.43
N ILE A 230 27.74 31.20 -8.29
CA ILE A 230 28.05 30.20 -9.31
C ILE A 230 26.84 29.29 -9.41
N THR A 231 26.38 29.09 -10.63
CA THR A 231 25.24 28.23 -10.88
C THR A 231 25.71 26.89 -11.42
N GLN A 232 25.34 25.81 -10.74
CA GLN A 232 25.76 24.46 -11.10
C GLN A 232 24.58 23.50 -11.11
N MET A 233 24.61 22.61 -12.09
CA MET A 233 23.68 21.49 -12.19
C MET A 233 24.24 20.34 -11.35
N VAL A 234 23.52 19.92 -10.32
CA VAL A 234 23.87 18.78 -9.43
C VAL A 234 22.76 17.75 -9.49
#